data_AF-A0A0R3LQW1-F1
#
_entry.id   AF-A0A0R3LQW1-F1
#
_cell.length_a   1.000
_cell.length_b   1.000
_cell.length_c   1.000
_cell.angle_alpha   90.00
_cell.angle_beta   90.00
_cell.angle_gamma   90.00
#
_symmetry.space_group_name_H-M   'P 1'
#
loop_
_entity.id
_entity.type
_entity.pdbx_description
1 polymer ?
#
loop_
_entity_poly.entity_id
_entity_poly.type
_entity_poly.pdbx_seq_one_letter_code
_entity_poly.pdbx_strand_id
1 'polypeptide(L)'
;GATTGSGSFAMATSAGGGATVAFESIDGPPPQVFDRMVSVLDSESKLRNLSIVSREGGATYRVRSYLSAQVVRGKTVIAWVWDVYDNNQQRALRLSGEEPAGKAGRDAWAAADDLILRKIAQAGLSGLSSMVNGSPDAAPAPAPDRRGPAVASAEVAAPAQDAPGVAALSFSAQ
;
A
#
# COMPACT_ATOMS: atom_id res chain seq x y z
N GLY A 1 5.52 -10.22 55.88
CA GLY A 1 4.11 -9.91 55.57
C GLY A 1 4.05 -8.64 54.74
N ALA A 2 3.09 -8.61 53.82
CA ALA A 2 2.58 -7.47 53.05
C ALA A 2 3.45 -6.87 51.92
N THR A 3 3.05 -7.27 50.71
CA THR A 3 3.10 -6.58 49.41
C THR A 3 2.63 -5.12 49.45
N THR A 4 3.19 -4.27 48.56
CA THR A 4 2.43 -3.57 47.49
C THR A 4 3.17 -2.33 47.00
N GLY A 5 3.27 -2.22 45.68
CA GLY A 5 3.64 -1.00 45.00
C GLY A 5 3.81 -1.22 43.50
N SER A 6 2.88 -1.94 42.87
CA SER A 6 2.76 -2.01 41.42
C SER A 6 2.74 -0.58 40.88
N GLY A 7 3.85 -0.17 40.25
CA GLY A 7 3.94 1.07 39.52
C GLY A 7 2.95 1.01 38.37
N SER A 8 1.75 1.53 38.62
CA SER A 8 0.73 1.79 37.64
C SER A 8 1.38 2.51 36.47
N PHE A 9 1.42 1.83 35.31
CA PHE A 9 1.63 2.45 34.02
C PHE A 9 0.41 3.36 33.78
N ALA A 10 0.46 4.54 34.40
CA ALA A 10 -0.54 5.57 34.25
C ALA A 10 -0.39 6.13 32.83
N MET A 11 -1.26 5.60 31.96
CA MET A 11 -1.96 6.37 30.95
C MET A 11 -1.03 7.11 29.99
N ALA A 12 -0.61 6.40 28.94
CA ALA A 12 -0.50 7.03 27.63
C ALA A 12 -1.83 7.72 27.36
N THR A 13 -1.87 9.03 27.62
CA THR A 13 -2.77 9.89 26.88
C THR A 13 -2.30 9.77 25.44
N SER A 14 -2.90 8.83 24.70
CA SER A 14 -3.07 8.97 23.28
C SER A 14 -3.88 10.26 23.14
N ALA A 15 -3.15 11.38 23.12
CA ALA A 15 -3.71 12.67 22.81
C ALA A 15 -4.52 12.44 21.55
N GLY A 16 -5.82 12.70 21.63
CA GLY A 16 -6.74 12.72 20.50
C GLY A 16 -6.40 13.84 19.53
N GLY A 17 -5.14 13.98 19.13
CA GLY A 17 -4.75 14.67 17.93
C GLY A 17 -5.10 13.74 16.78
N GLY A 18 -6.29 13.92 16.21
CA GLY A 18 -6.68 13.23 14.99
C GLY A 18 -5.54 13.34 13.98
N ALA A 19 -5.18 12.22 13.36
CA ALA A 19 -4.03 12.21 12.47
C ALA A 19 -4.22 13.25 11.35
N THR A 20 -3.24 14.15 11.23
CA THR A 20 -3.27 15.19 10.19
C THR A 20 -2.70 14.64 8.90
N VAL A 21 -3.32 14.99 7.79
CA VAL A 21 -2.92 14.51 6.46
C VAL A 21 -2.51 15.72 5.62
N ALA A 22 -1.34 15.65 4.98
CA ALA A 22 -0.94 16.64 3.99
C ALA A 22 -0.85 16.00 2.61
N PHE A 23 -1.41 16.66 1.60
CA PHE A 23 -1.16 16.35 0.20
C PHE A 23 0.15 16.98 -0.22
N GLU A 24 1.19 16.17 -0.36
CA GLU A 24 2.53 16.63 -0.69
C GLU A 24 2.67 16.91 -2.19
N SER A 25 2.11 16.04 -3.03
CA SER A 25 2.16 16.18 -4.49
C SER A 25 0.95 15.51 -5.14
N ILE A 26 0.48 16.07 -6.26
CA ILE A 26 -0.51 15.46 -7.15
C ILE A 26 0.06 15.54 -8.56
N ASP A 27 0.57 14.42 -9.05
CA ASP A 27 1.29 14.30 -10.32
C ASP A 27 0.44 13.64 -11.40
N GLY A 28 0.57 14.12 -12.63
CA GLY A 28 -0.06 13.55 -13.82
C GLY A 28 -1.27 14.29 -14.42
N PRO A 29 -2.23 14.86 -13.66
CA PRO A 29 -3.31 15.63 -14.26
C PRO A 29 -2.80 16.96 -14.84
N PRO A 30 -3.37 17.45 -15.95
CA PRO A 30 -3.11 18.80 -16.44
C PRO A 30 -3.63 19.85 -15.44
N PRO A 31 -3.15 21.11 -15.49
CA PRO A 31 -3.49 22.15 -14.50
C PRO A 31 -4.99 22.27 -14.23
N GLN A 32 -5.80 22.27 -15.30
CA GLN A 32 -7.26 22.39 -15.21
C GLN A 32 -7.94 21.23 -14.45
N VAL A 33 -7.37 20.03 -14.51
CA VAL A 33 -7.89 18.85 -13.78
C VAL A 33 -7.31 18.82 -12.37
N PHE A 34 -6.06 19.24 -12.20
CA PHE A 34 -5.43 19.40 -10.89
C PHE A 34 -6.24 20.36 -10.00
N ASP A 35 -6.58 21.55 -10.49
CA ASP A 35 -7.36 22.55 -9.72
C ASP A 35 -8.72 22.00 -9.29
N ARG A 36 -9.41 21.30 -10.19
CA ARG A 36 -10.68 20.62 -9.89
C ARG A 36 -10.50 19.52 -8.85
N MET A 37 -9.48 18.69 -8.98
CA MET A 37 -9.20 17.62 -8.01
C MET A 37 -8.92 18.17 -6.61
N VAL A 38 -8.12 19.24 -6.51
CA VAL A 38 -7.84 19.91 -5.22
C VAL A 38 -9.13 20.45 -4.59
N SER A 39 -9.99 21.10 -5.37
CA SER A 39 -11.29 21.61 -4.89
C SER A 39 -12.22 20.49 -4.38
N VAL A 40 -12.27 19.37 -5.11
CA VAL A 40 -13.03 18.17 -4.72
C VAL A 40 -12.45 17.56 -3.44
N LEU A 41 -11.14 17.45 -3.31
CA LEU A 41 -10.48 16.91 -2.12
C LEU A 41 -10.73 17.76 -0.87
N ASP A 42 -10.63 19.08 -1.00
CA ASP A 42 -10.96 20.02 0.09
C ASP A 42 -12.41 19.81 0.55
N SER A 43 -13.35 19.74 -0.39
CA SER A 43 -14.77 19.54 -0.10
C SER A 43 -15.05 18.20 0.60
N GLU A 44 -14.48 17.10 0.08
CA GLU A 44 -14.66 15.75 0.64
C GLU A 44 -13.97 15.57 2.00
N SER A 45 -12.85 16.24 2.23
CA SER A 45 -12.15 16.18 3.51
C SER A 45 -12.96 16.78 4.67
N LYS A 46 -13.64 17.89 4.39
CA LYS A 46 -14.55 18.56 5.33
C LYS A 46 -15.72 17.65 5.71
N LEU A 47 -16.25 16.91 4.74
CA LEU A 47 -17.33 15.93 4.97
C LEU A 47 -16.90 14.76 5.86
N ARG A 48 -15.61 14.41 5.85
CA ARG A 48 -15.06 13.26 6.59
C ARG A 48 -14.37 13.66 7.90
N ASN A 49 -14.46 14.93 8.30
CA ASN A 49 -13.76 15.46 9.48
C ASN A 49 -12.24 15.17 9.46
N LEU A 50 -11.64 15.07 8.27
CA LEU A 50 -10.20 14.87 8.12
C LEU A 50 -9.48 16.22 8.20
N SER A 51 -8.53 16.35 9.11
CA SER A 51 -7.68 17.53 9.21
C SER A 51 -6.62 17.52 8.12
N ILE A 52 -6.96 18.08 6.95
CA ILE A 52 -5.98 18.37 5.91
C ILE A 52 -5.20 19.62 6.30
N VAL A 53 -3.88 19.50 6.37
CA VAL A 53 -2.97 20.62 6.61
C VAL A 53 -2.16 20.94 5.35
N SER A 54 -1.69 22.18 5.25
CA SER A 54 -0.80 22.60 4.16
C SER A 54 0.44 21.71 4.11
N ARG A 55 0.96 21.47 2.89
CA ARG A 55 2.18 20.65 2.67
C ARG A 55 3.40 21.11 3.49
N GLU A 56 3.47 22.40 3.78
CA GLU A 56 4.53 23.05 4.56
C GLU A 56 4.38 22.82 6.07
N GLY A 57 3.22 22.35 6.53
CA GLY A 57 2.96 22.03 7.92
C GLY A 57 3.48 20.65 8.35
N GLY A 58 3.50 20.43 9.66
CA GLY A 58 3.76 19.11 10.26
C GLY A 58 2.51 18.23 10.18
N ALA A 59 2.41 17.42 9.12
CA ALA A 59 1.39 16.38 9.02
C ALA A 59 1.89 15.05 9.57
N THR A 60 1.04 14.32 10.29
CA THR A 60 1.32 12.95 10.72
C THR A 60 1.51 12.02 9.52
N TYR A 61 0.71 12.24 8.47
CA TYR A 61 0.77 11.50 7.23
C TYR A 61 0.93 12.43 6.02
N ARG A 62 1.81 12.05 5.10
CA ARG A 62 2.08 12.77 3.84
C ARG A 62 1.63 11.91 2.67
N VAL A 63 0.78 12.44 1.82
CA VAL A 63 0.20 11.72 0.69
C VAL A 63 0.76 12.25 -0.61
N ARG A 64 1.29 11.34 -1.43
CA ARG A 64 1.71 11.61 -2.81
C ARG A 64 0.73 10.92 -3.74
N SER A 65 0.06 11.71 -4.56
CA SER A 65 -0.99 11.24 -5.46
C SER A 65 -0.49 11.22 -6.90
N TYR A 66 -0.79 10.16 -7.63
CA TYR A 66 -0.43 9.98 -9.03
C TYR A 66 -1.70 9.62 -9.80
N LEU A 67 -2.01 10.36 -10.86
CA LEU A 67 -3.16 10.07 -11.70
C LEU A 67 -2.76 10.05 -13.17
N SER A 68 -3.31 9.09 -13.91
CA SER A 68 -3.07 8.96 -15.34
C SER A 68 -4.37 8.65 -16.07
N ALA A 69 -4.63 9.38 -17.15
CA ALA A 69 -5.73 9.09 -18.06
C ALA A 69 -5.23 8.20 -19.20
N GLN A 70 -5.87 7.06 -19.40
CA GLN A 70 -5.53 6.09 -20.44
C GLN A 70 -6.77 5.62 -21.19
N VAL A 71 -6.60 5.31 -22.47
CA VAL A 71 -7.67 4.74 -23.30
C VAL A 71 -7.48 3.22 -23.36
N VAL A 72 -8.38 2.49 -22.71
CA VAL A 72 -8.38 1.02 -22.65
C VAL A 72 -9.60 0.51 -23.39
N ARG A 73 -9.39 -0.29 -24.46
CA ARG A 73 -10.47 -0.89 -25.27
C ARG A 73 -11.53 0.13 -25.74
N GLY A 74 -11.09 1.33 -26.14
CA GLY A 74 -11.98 2.40 -26.63
C GLY A 74 -12.75 3.15 -25.54
N LYS A 75 -12.42 2.94 -24.26
CA LYS A 75 -12.97 3.68 -23.12
C LYS A 75 -11.86 4.43 -22.41
N THR A 76 -12.14 5.64 -21.95
CA THR A 76 -11.21 6.35 -21.07
C THR A 76 -11.31 5.76 -19.67
N VAL A 77 -10.16 5.52 -19.06
CA VAL A 77 -9.99 5.07 -17.68
C VAL A 77 -8.97 5.99 -17.01
N ILE A 78 -9.30 6.47 -15.82
CA ILE A 78 -8.39 7.25 -14.97
C ILE A 78 -7.83 6.30 -13.92
N ALA A 79 -6.59 5.87 -14.11
CA ALA A 79 -5.87 5.13 -13.08
C ALA A 79 -5.30 6.11 -12.06
N TRP A 80 -5.34 5.74 -10.79
CA TRP A 80 -4.92 6.58 -9.68
C TRP A 80 -4.17 5.78 -8.62
N VAL A 81 -3.22 6.42 -7.94
CA VAL A 81 -2.43 5.89 -6.83
C VAL A 81 -2.25 6.97 -5.78
N TRP A 82 -2.33 6.60 -4.51
CA TRP A 82 -2.09 7.46 -3.35
C TRP A 82 -1.09 6.73 -2.47
N ASP A 83 0.16 7.14 -2.52
CA ASP A 83 1.19 6.65 -1.62
C ASP A 83 1.17 7.51 -0.35
N VAL A 84 0.95 6.86 0.79
CA VAL A 84 0.86 7.50 2.11
C VAL A 84 2.14 7.18 2.87
N TYR A 85 2.83 8.22 3.30
CA TYR A 85 4.05 8.15 4.07
C TYR A 85 3.78 8.63 5.48
N ASP A 86 4.36 7.96 6.46
CA ASP A 86 4.38 8.44 7.84
C ASP A 86 5.49 9.50 8.04
N ASN A 87 5.61 10.00 9.27
CA ASN A 87 6.58 11.02 9.64
C ASN A 87 8.05 10.56 9.51
N ASN A 88 8.32 9.26 9.50
CA ASN A 88 9.65 8.67 9.25
C ASN A 88 9.93 8.48 7.75
N GLN A 89 9.07 9.04 6.88
CA GLN A 89 9.14 8.87 5.42
C GLN A 89 9.05 7.41 4.97
N GLN A 90 8.54 6.52 5.82
CA GLN A 90 8.23 5.15 5.43
C GLN A 90 6.84 5.11 4.81
N ARG A 91 6.67 4.32 3.75
CA ARG A 91 5.37 4.18 3.09
C ARG A 91 4.46 3.32 3.97
N ALA A 92 3.57 3.97 4.69
CA ALA A 92 2.57 3.34 5.56
C ALA A 92 1.52 2.59 4.74
N LEU A 93 1.06 3.16 3.63
CA LEU A 93 0.04 2.55 2.77
C LEU A 93 0.18 2.99 1.32
N ARG A 94 -0.27 2.15 0.41
CA ARG A 94 -0.52 2.52 -0.97
C ARG A 94 -1.96 2.18 -1.34
N LEU A 95 -2.72 3.18 -1.74
CA LEU A 95 -4.05 3.01 -2.31
C LEU A 95 -3.95 3.15 -3.82
N SER A 96 -4.68 2.35 -4.56
CA SER A 96 -4.71 2.44 -6.03
C SER A 96 -6.04 1.95 -6.57
N GLY A 97 -6.43 2.45 -7.73
CA GLY A 97 -7.63 2.02 -8.41
C GLY A 97 -7.75 2.63 -9.79
N GLU A 98 -8.85 2.33 -10.45
CA GLU A 98 -9.15 2.78 -11.80
C GLU A 98 -10.60 3.23 -11.86
N GLU A 99 -10.84 4.47 -12.29
CA GLU A 99 -12.19 4.97 -12.50
C GLU A 99 -12.50 5.06 -14.01
N PRO A 100 -13.51 4.34 -14.51
CA PRO A 100 -13.93 4.45 -15.89
C PRO A 100 -14.59 5.82 -16.12
N ALA A 101 -14.03 6.59 -17.04
CA ALA A 101 -14.44 7.96 -17.38
C ALA A 101 -15.39 8.03 -18.59
N GLY A 102 -15.62 6.90 -19.28
CA GLY A 102 -16.60 6.81 -20.37
C GLY A 102 -15.97 6.58 -21.74
N LYS A 103 -16.56 7.13 -22.80
CA LYS A 103 -16.07 6.94 -24.18
C LYS A 103 -14.71 7.61 -24.36
N ALA A 104 -13.82 6.94 -25.08
CA ALA A 104 -12.55 7.53 -25.47
C ALA A 104 -12.75 8.75 -26.38
N GLY A 105 -12.09 9.84 -26.04
CA GLY A 105 -12.03 11.07 -26.84
C GLY A 105 -10.62 11.31 -27.36
N ARG A 106 -10.46 12.42 -28.09
CA ARG A 106 -9.15 12.93 -28.51
C ARG A 106 -8.25 13.23 -27.31
N ASP A 107 -8.86 13.73 -26.23
CA ASP A 107 -8.22 14.06 -24.97
C ASP A 107 -8.77 13.14 -23.87
N ALA A 108 -7.94 12.23 -23.35
CA ALA A 108 -8.35 11.32 -22.29
C ALA A 108 -8.78 12.07 -21.01
N TRP A 109 -8.08 13.15 -20.67
CA TRP A 109 -8.43 14.00 -19.53
C TRP A 109 -9.75 14.76 -19.67
N ALA A 110 -10.27 14.93 -20.89
CA ALA A 110 -11.56 15.57 -21.11
C ALA A 110 -12.73 14.72 -20.58
N ALA A 111 -12.54 13.41 -20.42
CA ALA A 111 -13.54 12.52 -19.82
C ALA A 111 -13.43 12.46 -18.28
N ALA A 112 -12.38 13.06 -17.68
CA ALA A 112 -12.25 13.16 -16.23
C ALA A 112 -13.15 14.30 -15.69
N ASP A 113 -14.46 14.07 -15.76
CA ASP A 113 -15.47 14.97 -15.23
C ASP A 113 -15.43 15.03 -13.70
N ASP A 114 -16.04 16.06 -13.13
CA ASP A 114 -16.11 16.32 -11.69
C ASP A 114 -16.69 15.13 -10.90
N LEU A 115 -17.60 14.36 -11.51
CA LEU A 115 -18.13 13.14 -10.91
C LEU A 115 -17.04 12.06 -10.79
N ILE A 116 -16.22 11.86 -11.83
CA ILE A 116 -15.12 10.90 -11.82
C ILE A 116 -14.06 11.32 -10.81
N LEU A 117 -13.66 12.60 -10.82
CA LEU A 117 -12.69 13.13 -9.86
C LEU A 117 -13.17 12.96 -8.42
N ARG A 118 -14.47 13.18 -8.18
CA ARG A 118 -15.10 12.94 -6.87
C ARG A 118 -15.05 11.48 -6.45
N LYS A 119 -15.32 10.54 -7.35
CA LYS A 119 -15.19 9.11 -7.03
C LYS A 119 -13.76 8.74 -6.65
N ILE A 120 -12.77 9.26 -7.37
CA ILE A 120 -11.35 9.04 -7.04
C ILE A 120 -11.02 9.62 -5.66
N ALA A 121 -11.41 10.87 -5.40
CA ALA A 121 -11.18 11.53 -4.11
C ALA A 121 -11.87 10.78 -2.96
N GLN A 122 -13.10 10.32 -3.16
CA GLN A 122 -13.84 9.52 -2.20
C GLN A 122 -13.15 8.19 -1.90
N ALA A 123 -12.66 7.48 -2.92
CA ALA A 123 -11.94 6.23 -2.75
C ALA A 123 -10.62 6.45 -1.98
N GLY A 124 -9.83 7.46 -2.35
CA GLY A 124 -8.58 7.82 -1.68
C GLY A 124 -8.78 8.23 -0.22
N LEU A 125 -9.68 9.19 0.04
CA LEU A 125 -9.97 9.67 1.39
C LEU A 125 -10.63 8.61 2.28
N SER A 126 -11.45 7.71 1.71
CA SER A 126 -12.02 6.60 2.48
C SER A 126 -10.94 5.61 2.92
N GLY A 127 -9.98 5.30 2.05
CA GLY A 127 -8.83 4.47 2.42
C GLY A 127 -7.96 5.12 3.49
N LEU A 128 -7.70 6.42 3.36
CA LEU A 128 -7.00 7.23 4.38
C LEU A 128 -7.73 7.24 5.72
N SER A 129 -9.04 7.49 5.71
CA SER A 129 -9.87 7.48 6.92
C SER A 129 -9.89 6.11 7.59
N SER A 130 -9.94 5.02 6.81
CA SER A 130 -9.85 3.65 7.34
C SER A 130 -8.50 3.38 8.00
N MET A 131 -7.40 3.88 7.44
CA MET A 131 -6.08 3.78 8.06
C MET A 131 -6.03 4.55 9.38
N VAL A 132 -6.46 5.82 9.37
CA VAL A 132 -6.41 6.71 10.54
C VAL A 132 -7.28 6.20 11.68
N ASN A 133 -8.50 5.72 11.38
CA ASN A 133 -9.43 5.20 12.38
C ASN A 133 -9.14 3.74 12.78
N GLY A 134 -8.47 2.98 11.92
CA GLY A 134 -8.16 1.56 12.12
C GLY A 134 -6.81 1.28 12.78
N SER A 135 -6.06 2.30 13.19
CA SER A 135 -4.73 2.13 13.79
C SER A 135 -4.80 1.99 15.32
N PRO A 136 -4.71 0.76 15.85
CA PRO A 136 -3.78 0.46 16.92
C PRO A 136 -2.78 -0.56 16.39
N ASP A 137 -1.51 -0.15 16.29
CA ASP A 137 -0.34 -1.04 16.18
C ASP A 137 -0.53 -2.26 15.25
N ALA A 138 -0.60 -2.04 13.93
CA ALA A 138 -0.19 -3.08 13.01
C ALA A 138 1.34 -3.05 12.94
N ALA A 139 1.98 -3.69 13.93
CA ALA A 139 3.36 -4.12 13.81
C ALA A 139 3.60 -4.67 12.38
N PRO A 140 4.68 -4.28 11.70
CA PRO A 140 4.88 -4.64 10.31
C PRO A 140 4.86 -6.16 10.19
N ALA A 141 3.89 -6.69 9.43
CA ALA A 141 3.99 -8.06 8.95
C ALA A 141 5.37 -8.17 8.26
N PRO A 142 6.25 -9.08 8.69
CA PRO A 142 7.50 -9.28 8.01
C PRO A 142 7.15 -9.63 6.56
N ALA A 143 7.70 -8.85 5.63
CA ALA A 143 7.65 -9.16 4.21
C ALA A 143 7.98 -10.66 4.05
N PRO A 144 7.24 -11.44 3.24
CA PRO A 144 7.65 -12.79 2.93
C PRO A 144 9.02 -12.68 2.26
N ASP A 145 10.06 -13.03 3.02
CA ASP A 145 11.38 -13.36 2.50
C ASP A 145 11.10 -14.32 1.35
N ARG A 146 11.34 -13.87 0.11
CA ARG A 146 11.48 -14.76 -1.03
C ARG A 146 12.75 -15.57 -0.77
N ARG A 147 12.69 -16.48 0.18
CA ARG A 147 13.60 -17.60 0.30
C ARG A 147 13.17 -18.59 -0.76
N GLY A 148 14.14 -18.96 -1.59
CA GLY A 148 13.99 -19.82 -2.76
C GLY A 148 13.33 -21.17 -2.48
N PRO A 149 13.23 -22.03 -3.52
CA PRO A 149 12.32 -23.17 -3.50
C PRO A 149 12.66 -24.10 -2.33
N ALA A 150 11.76 -24.13 -1.35
CA ALA A 150 11.69 -25.20 -0.37
C ALA A 150 11.19 -26.44 -1.12
N VAL A 151 12.12 -27.22 -1.65
CA VAL A 151 11.86 -28.59 -2.06
C VAL A 151 11.42 -29.39 -0.85
N ALA A 152 10.21 -29.94 -0.93
CA ALA A 152 9.64 -30.84 0.04
C ALA A 152 10.62 -32.00 0.32
N SER A 153 11.09 -32.12 1.56
CA SER A 153 11.58 -33.41 2.05
C SER A 153 10.38 -34.33 2.18
N ALA A 154 10.13 -35.10 1.13
CA ALA A 154 9.36 -36.32 1.25
C ALA A 154 10.20 -37.29 2.08
N GLU A 155 9.71 -37.56 3.29
CA GLU A 155 10.00 -38.78 4.02
C GLU A 155 9.78 -39.99 3.09
N VAL A 156 10.87 -40.65 2.71
CA VAL A 156 10.84 -41.99 2.12
C VAL A 156 11.59 -42.90 3.07
N ALA A 157 10.82 -43.82 3.64
CA ALA A 157 11.30 -44.93 4.44
C ALA A 157 12.32 -45.81 3.66
N ALA A 158 13.34 -46.25 4.40
CA ALA A 158 14.37 -47.29 4.24
C ALA A 158 14.15 -48.45 3.22
N PRO A 159 15.13 -49.37 3.04
CA PRO A 159 16.57 -49.22 2.73
C PRO A 159 16.95 -50.10 1.50
N ALA A 160 17.99 -49.76 0.74
CA ALA A 160 18.79 -50.72 -0.06
C ALA A 160 19.86 -50.00 -0.88
N GLN A 161 21.05 -49.84 -0.30
CA GLN A 161 22.28 -49.66 -1.07
C GLN A 161 23.36 -50.46 -0.37
N ASP A 162 23.84 -51.54 -0.98
CA ASP A 162 25.27 -51.71 -1.20
C ASP A 162 25.58 -52.82 -2.22
N ALA A 163 26.49 -52.49 -3.13
CA ALA A 163 27.31 -53.34 -4.00
C ALA A 163 26.66 -54.07 -5.21
N PRO A 164 27.32 -53.98 -6.39
CA PRO A 164 28.33 -54.99 -6.67
C PRO A 164 29.70 -54.39 -7.04
N GLY A 165 30.64 -54.44 -6.10
CA GLY A 165 32.07 -54.43 -6.41
C GLY A 165 32.51 -55.87 -6.67
N VAL A 166 32.60 -56.25 -7.95
CA VAL A 166 33.01 -57.59 -8.37
C VAL A 166 34.51 -57.74 -8.13
N ALA A 167 34.88 -58.58 -7.15
CA ALA A 167 36.25 -59.01 -6.95
C ALA A 167 36.63 -60.08 -7.98
N ALA A 168 37.78 -59.85 -8.61
CA ALA A 168 38.78 -60.78 -9.15
C ALA A 168 38.34 -61.99 -9.99
N LEU A 169 38.96 -62.15 -11.17
CA LEU A 169 39.53 -63.41 -11.68
C LEU A 169 40.49 -63.09 -12.84
N SER A 170 41.75 -63.55 -12.71
CA SER A 170 42.85 -63.42 -13.66
C SER A 170 42.66 -64.24 -14.94
N PHE A 171 43.28 -63.80 -16.05
CA PHE A 171 43.62 -64.66 -17.20
C PHE A 171 45.03 -64.30 -17.72
N SER A 172 45.77 -65.35 -18.10
CA SER A 172 47.22 -65.44 -18.34
C SER A 172 47.68 -65.08 -19.77
N ALA A 173 49.00 -65.21 -19.97
CA ALA A 173 49.84 -65.14 -21.20
C ALA A 173 50.51 -63.78 -21.41
N GLN A 174 51.84 -63.69 -21.57
CA GLN A 174 52.73 -64.51 -22.41
C GLN A 174 54.15 -64.61 -21.83
#